data_AF-A0A8C4HQP8-F1
#
_entry.id   AF-A0A8C4HQP8-F1
#
_cell.length_a   1.000
_cell.length_b   1.000
_cell.length_c   1.000
_cell.angle_alpha   90.00
_cell.angle_beta   90.00
_cell.angle_gamma   90.00
#
_symmetry.space_group_name_H-M   'P 1'
#
loop_
_entity.id
_entity.type
_entity.pdbx_description
1 polymer ?
#
loop_
_entity_poly.entity_id
_entity_poly.type
_entity_poly.pdbx_seq_one_letter_code
_entity_poly.pdbx_strand_id
1 'polypeptide(L)'
;MQPEPFLLSEGFNELEREFESAADRVRDLVQTASRDQLLYLYARYKQAKVGKCNTPKPGFFDFEGQRKWQAWKQLGDMEAEQAMQEYISCVNVLDPEGSTKERRGAERRTGFGGAAVSSLYQEEMIREEDKNIFDYCRENNIDHISKAISSQKVDVNTKDEEGRALLHWACDRGHKELVSVLLEHKADINSQDNEGQTALHYASACEFADIVELLLNAGADPSIKDMEGSLPEEVTESSAISSLLRQYTASKG
;
A
#
# COMPACT_ATOMS: atom_id res chain seq x y z
N MET A 1 -45.85 -15.73 30.45
CA MET A 1 -44.83 -16.30 29.54
C MET A 1 -44.92 -15.55 28.22
N GLN A 2 -44.03 -14.58 28.02
CA GLN A 2 -43.65 -14.09 26.70
C GLN A 2 -42.11 -14.08 26.71
N PRO A 3 -41.42 -14.63 25.70
CA PRO A 3 -39.97 -14.71 25.70
C PRO A 3 -39.37 -13.34 25.33
N GLU A 4 -38.30 -12.98 26.04
CA GLU A 4 -37.47 -11.79 25.90
C GLU A 4 -36.80 -11.69 24.51
N PRO A 5 -36.59 -10.49 23.94
CA PRO A 5 -35.92 -10.28 22.65
C PRO A 5 -34.39 -10.21 22.76
N PHE A 6 -33.78 -11.04 23.62
CA PHE A 6 -32.37 -10.90 24.03
C PHE A 6 -31.34 -11.67 23.17
N LEU A 7 -31.76 -12.50 22.20
CA LEU A 7 -30.85 -13.45 21.54
C LEU A 7 -30.20 -12.95 20.23
N LEU A 8 -30.70 -11.87 19.61
CA LEU A 8 -30.12 -11.36 18.35
C LEU A 8 -28.90 -10.45 18.58
N SER A 9 -28.79 -9.80 19.75
CA SER A 9 -27.67 -8.89 20.04
C SER A 9 -26.42 -9.62 20.53
N GLU A 10 -26.55 -10.78 21.18
CA GLU A 10 -25.38 -11.53 21.69
C GLU A 10 -24.56 -12.15 20.55
N GLY A 11 -25.20 -12.76 19.55
CA GLY A 11 -24.50 -13.38 18.42
C GLY A 11 -23.77 -12.39 17.50
N PHE A 12 -24.35 -11.20 17.29
CA PHE A 12 -23.67 -10.13 16.53
C PHE A 12 -22.44 -9.61 17.28
N ASN A 13 -22.54 -9.45 18.60
CA ASN A 13 -21.42 -9.03 19.45
C ASN A 13 -20.32 -10.10 19.53
N GLU A 14 -20.65 -11.39 19.43
CA GLU A 14 -19.68 -12.48 19.39
C GLU A 14 -18.92 -12.52 18.05
N LEU A 15 -19.64 -12.43 16.93
CA LEU A 15 -19.04 -12.36 15.60
C LEU A 15 -18.11 -11.16 15.46
N GLU A 16 -18.51 -9.99 15.96
CA GLU A 16 -17.65 -8.80 15.93
C GLU A 16 -16.37 -9.02 16.76
N ARG A 17 -16.44 -9.68 17.92
CA ARG A 17 -15.26 -10.00 18.73
C ARG A 17 -14.32 -10.99 18.04
N GLU A 18 -14.86 -12.01 17.38
CA GLU A 18 -14.06 -12.95 16.59
C GLU A 18 -13.41 -12.27 15.38
N PHE A 19 -14.17 -11.39 14.71
CA PHE A 19 -13.68 -10.61 13.58
C PHE A 19 -12.53 -9.70 13.98
N GLU A 20 -12.67 -8.97 15.09
CA GLU A 20 -11.57 -8.21 15.65
C GLU A 20 -10.41 -9.18 15.94
N SER A 21 -10.60 -10.22 16.76
CA SER A 21 -9.51 -11.17 17.07
C SER A 21 -8.80 -11.77 15.86
N ALA A 22 -9.50 -11.98 14.73
CA ALA A 22 -8.88 -12.36 13.47
C ALA A 22 -8.04 -11.22 12.88
N ALA A 23 -8.53 -9.99 12.89
CA ALA A 23 -7.80 -8.83 12.39
C ALA A 23 -6.50 -8.51 13.16
N ASP A 24 -6.41 -8.81 14.46
CA ASP A 24 -5.14 -8.69 15.19
C ASP A 24 -4.09 -9.70 14.69
N ARG A 25 -4.52 -10.91 14.31
CA ARG A 25 -3.63 -11.97 13.81
C ARG A 25 -3.08 -11.68 12.42
N VAL A 26 -3.77 -10.85 11.61
CA VAL A 26 -3.29 -10.47 10.27
C VAL A 26 -1.93 -9.77 10.31
N ARG A 27 -1.57 -9.13 11.44
CA ARG A 27 -0.24 -8.53 11.63
C ARG A 27 0.89 -9.55 11.54
N ASP A 28 0.66 -10.75 12.08
CA ASP A 28 1.63 -11.83 12.07
C ASP A 28 1.69 -12.51 10.67
N LEU A 29 0.71 -12.24 9.80
CA LEU A 29 0.63 -12.78 8.43
C LEU A 29 1.33 -11.92 7.37
N VAL A 30 1.72 -10.68 7.69
CA VAL A 30 2.31 -9.75 6.71
C VAL A 30 3.56 -10.33 6.04
N GLN A 31 4.34 -11.13 6.76
CA GLN A 31 5.57 -11.73 6.24
C GLN A 31 5.36 -13.06 5.50
N THR A 32 4.21 -13.71 5.64
CA THR A 32 3.97 -15.08 5.16
C THR A 32 2.86 -15.19 4.12
N ALA A 33 1.88 -14.29 4.16
CA ALA A 33 0.79 -14.24 3.19
C ALA A 33 1.21 -13.48 1.93
N SER A 34 0.68 -13.86 0.78
CA SER A 34 0.92 -13.11 -0.46
C SER A 34 0.25 -11.74 -0.40
N ARG A 35 0.78 -10.79 -1.18
CA ARG A 35 0.22 -9.44 -1.29
C ARG A 35 -1.25 -9.46 -1.69
N ASP A 36 -1.65 -10.32 -2.62
CA ASP A 36 -3.05 -10.46 -3.03
C ASP A 36 -3.95 -10.95 -1.91
N GLN A 37 -3.47 -11.89 -1.08
CA GLN A 37 -4.20 -12.36 0.09
C GLN A 37 -4.39 -11.22 1.11
N LEU A 38 -3.35 -10.40 1.32
CA LEU A 38 -3.42 -9.24 2.22
C LEU A 38 -4.36 -8.14 1.69
N LEU A 39 -4.32 -7.87 0.38
CA LEU A 39 -5.23 -6.92 -0.28
C LEU A 39 -6.69 -7.38 -0.22
N TYR A 40 -6.92 -8.69 -0.41
CA TYR A 40 -8.23 -9.30 -0.27
C TYR A 40 -8.77 -9.17 1.17
N LEU A 41 -7.96 -9.54 2.17
CA LEU A 41 -8.31 -9.40 3.58
C LEU A 41 -8.65 -7.94 3.91
N TYR A 42 -7.85 -7.00 3.43
CA TYR A 42 -8.11 -5.58 3.59
C TYR A 42 -9.49 -5.18 3.06
N ALA A 43 -9.78 -5.55 1.81
CA ALA A 43 -11.03 -5.15 1.17
C ALA A 43 -12.26 -5.75 1.89
N ARG A 44 -12.17 -6.99 2.40
CA ARG A 44 -13.20 -7.59 3.26
C ARG A 44 -13.35 -6.90 4.60
N TYR A 45 -12.25 -6.55 5.25
CA TYR A 45 -12.27 -5.77 6.49
C TYR A 45 -13.00 -4.43 6.30
N LYS A 46 -12.76 -3.74 5.17
CA LYS A 46 -13.45 -2.49 4.85
C LYS A 46 -14.93 -2.68 4.57
N GLN A 47 -15.33 -3.74 3.86
CA GLN A 47 -16.75 -4.04 3.67
C GLN A 47 -17.46 -4.29 5.00
N ALA A 48 -16.82 -5.02 5.93
CA ALA A 48 -17.37 -5.27 7.26
C ALA A 48 -17.55 -3.99 8.10
N LYS A 49 -16.60 -3.05 8.05
CA LYS A 49 -16.62 -1.83 8.89
C LYS A 49 -17.30 -0.61 8.26
N VAL A 50 -17.21 -0.46 6.94
CA VAL A 50 -17.64 0.75 6.21
C VAL A 50 -18.86 0.47 5.32
N GLY A 51 -19.13 -0.79 5.01
CA GLY A 51 -20.28 -1.21 4.21
C GLY A 51 -20.00 -1.32 2.71
N LYS A 52 -21.04 -1.16 1.89
CA LYS A 52 -21.06 -1.47 0.44
C LYS A 52 -20.07 -0.62 -0.36
N CYS A 53 -19.52 -1.21 -1.41
CA CYS A 53 -18.53 -0.61 -2.30
C CYS A 53 -19.19 0.32 -3.34
N ASN A 54 -19.81 1.40 -2.87
CA ASN A 54 -20.43 2.44 -3.73
C ASN A 54 -19.66 3.76 -3.73
N THR A 55 -18.37 3.73 -3.36
CA THR A 55 -17.56 4.94 -3.30
C THR A 55 -16.90 5.24 -4.66
N PRO A 56 -17.12 6.42 -5.25
CA PRO A 56 -16.38 6.86 -6.43
C PRO A 56 -14.89 6.92 -6.10
N LYS A 57 -14.01 6.61 -7.08
CA LYS A 57 -12.54 6.66 -6.95
C LYS A 57 -12.17 8.01 -6.30
N PRO A 58 -11.61 8.03 -5.07
CA PRO A 58 -11.03 9.25 -4.50
C PRO A 58 -10.14 9.97 -5.50
N GLY A 59 -10.18 11.31 -5.50
CA GLY A 59 -9.42 12.14 -6.44
C GLY A 59 -7.90 12.05 -6.27
N PHE A 60 -7.42 11.41 -5.19
CA PHE A 60 -6.01 11.18 -4.92
C PHE A 60 -5.81 9.79 -4.32
N PHE A 61 -4.89 9.02 -4.89
CA PHE A 61 -4.40 7.75 -4.38
C PHE A 61 -2.88 7.70 -4.54
N ASP A 62 -2.18 7.19 -3.54
CA ASP A 62 -0.87 6.59 -3.75
C ASP A 62 -1.06 5.23 -4.49
N PHE A 63 0.00 4.70 -5.09
CA PHE A 63 -0.02 3.47 -5.87
C PHE A 63 -0.65 2.31 -5.08
N GLU A 64 -0.31 2.22 -3.80
CA GLU A 64 -0.84 1.22 -2.91
C GLU A 64 -2.33 1.43 -2.61
N GLY A 65 -2.76 2.68 -2.40
CA GLY A 65 -4.15 3.06 -2.26
C GLY A 65 -4.99 2.74 -3.50
N GLN A 66 -4.43 2.91 -4.70
CA GLN A 66 -5.09 2.54 -5.95
C GLN A 66 -5.29 1.02 -6.05
N ARG A 67 -4.25 0.21 -5.76
CA ARG A 67 -4.36 -1.25 -5.74
C ARG A 67 -5.38 -1.73 -4.70
N LYS A 68 -5.35 -1.15 -3.50
CA LYS A 68 -6.32 -1.38 -2.42
C LYS A 68 -7.75 -1.06 -2.87
N TRP A 69 -7.95 0.07 -3.53
CA TRP A 69 -9.26 0.46 -4.05
C TRP A 69 -9.73 -0.42 -5.21
N GLN A 70 -8.84 -0.82 -6.12
CA GLN A 70 -9.16 -1.75 -7.19
C GLN A 70 -9.53 -3.13 -6.65
N ALA A 71 -8.77 -3.66 -5.70
CA ALA A 71 -9.10 -4.90 -5.00
C ALA A 71 -10.48 -4.80 -4.32
N TRP A 72 -10.74 -3.68 -3.64
CA TRP A 72 -12.04 -3.42 -3.02
C TRP A 72 -13.19 -3.35 -4.03
N LYS A 73 -12.97 -2.75 -5.20
CA LYS A 73 -13.96 -2.67 -6.29
C LYS A 73 -14.20 -4.01 -7.00
N GLN A 74 -13.16 -4.85 -7.13
CA GLN A 74 -13.30 -6.18 -7.73
C GLN A 74 -14.13 -7.11 -6.84
N LEU A 75 -14.11 -6.89 -5.53
CA LEU A 75 -14.97 -7.59 -4.60
C LEU A 75 -16.43 -7.12 -4.76
N GLY A 76 -17.33 -8.06 -5.05
CA GLY A 76 -18.76 -7.81 -5.04
C GLY A 76 -19.25 -7.36 -3.66
N ASP A 77 -20.37 -6.61 -3.65
CA ASP A 77 -21.01 -6.17 -2.41
C ASP A 77 -21.45 -7.36 -1.55
N MET A 78 -21.19 -7.25 -0.26
CA MET A 78 -21.54 -8.26 0.74
C MET A 78 -22.10 -7.56 1.99
N GLU A 79 -23.03 -8.21 2.67
CA GLU A 79 -23.55 -7.72 3.96
C GLU A 79 -22.47 -7.86 5.05
N ALA A 80 -22.48 -6.98 6.04
CA ALA A 80 -21.38 -6.86 7.02
C ALA A 80 -21.09 -8.19 7.75
N GLU A 81 -22.13 -8.94 8.15
CA GLU A 81 -21.97 -10.23 8.82
C GLU A 81 -21.26 -11.27 7.95
N GLN A 82 -21.63 -11.34 6.67
CA GLN A 82 -21.02 -12.27 5.72
C GLN A 82 -19.56 -11.88 5.44
N ALA A 83 -19.28 -10.57 5.32
CA ALA A 83 -17.91 -10.08 5.14
C ALA A 83 -17.03 -10.40 6.37
N MET A 84 -17.57 -10.29 7.59
CA MET A 84 -16.87 -10.68 8.82
C MET A 84 -16.58 -12.18 8.85
N GLN A 85 -17.57 -13.03 8.53
CA GLN A 85 -17.41 -14.48 8.50
C GLN A 85 -16.37 -14.93 7.45
N GLU A 86 -16.42 -14.37 6.25
CA GLU A 86 -15.46 -14.66 5.19
C GLU A 86 -14.05 -14.19 5.58
N TYR A 87 -13.93 -13.00 6.18
CA TYR A 87 -12.66 -12.50 6.70
C TYR A 87 -12.06 -13.44 7.75
N ILE A 88 -12.84 -13.82 8.76
CA ILE A 88 -12.40 -14.76 9.82
C ILE A 88 -11.95 -16.09 9.21
N SER A 89 -12.73 -16.62 8.27
CA SER A 89 -12.41 -17.86 7.56
C SER A 89 -11.07 -17.76 6.83
N CYS A 90 -10.86 -16.70 6.04
CA CYS A 90 -9.61 -16.48 5.34
C CYS A 90 -8.40 -16.36 6.28
N VAL A 91 -8.54 -15.62 7.39
CA VAL A 91 -7.47 -15.52 8.39
C VAL A 91 -7.17 -16.89 9.00
N ASN A 92 -8.18 -17.70 9.31
CA ASN A 92 -7.98 -19.04 9.86
C ASN A 92 -7.33 -20.02 8.88
N VAL A 93 -7.54 -19.85 7.57
CA VAL A 93 -6.82 -20.63 6.54
C VAL A 93 -5.35 -20.22 6.47
N LEU A 94 -5.06 -18.93 6.61
CA LEU A 94 -3.69 -18.39 6.54
C LEU A 94 -2.91 -18.61 7.84
N ASP A 95 -3.59 -18.59 8.99
CA ASP A 95 -3.04 -18.84 10.32
C ASP A 95 -3.90 -19.86 11.11
N PRO A 96 -3.78 -21.16 10.78
CA PRO A 96 -4.53 -22.22 11.45
C PRO A 96 -4.05 -22.46 12.90
N GLU A 97 -2.81 -22.09 13.24
CA GLU A 97 -2.24 -22.31 14.58
C GLU A 97 -2.59 -21.19 15.58
N GLY A 98 -2.88 -19.97 15.10
CA GLY A 98 -3.19 -18.82 15.96
C GLY A 98 -4.45 -18.96 16.81
N SER A 99 -5.42 -19.80 16.42
CA SER A 99 -6.66 -20.05 17.18
C SER A 99 -6.42 -20.71 18.55
N THR A 100 -5.22 -21.24 18.83
CA THR A 100 -4.91 -21.98 20.06
C THR A 100 -4.07 -21.21 21.07
N LYS A 101 -3.56 -20.02 20.72
CA LYS A 101 -2.74 -19.19 21.60
C LYS A 101 -3.60 -18.16 22.35
N GLU A 102 -4.16 -18.53 23.49
CA GLU A 102 -4.61 -17.54 24.49
C GLU A 102 -3.39 -16.75 25.00
N ARG A 103 -3.14 -15.57 24.43
CA ARG A 103 -2.09 -14.67 24.93
C ARG A 103 -2.57 -14.01 26.22
N ARG A 104 -1.94 -14.37 27.35
CA ARG A 104 -2.15 -13.74 28.67
C ARG A 104 -1.83 -12.26 28.63
N GLY A 105 -2.71 -11.49 29.29
CA GLY A 105 -2.72 -10.04 29.47
C GLY A 105 -1.39 -9.30 29.32
N ALA A 106 -1.30 -8.52 28.25
CA ALA A 106 -0.57 -7.26 28.24
C ALA A 106 -1.59 -6.12 28.34
N GLU A 107 -1.25 -5.09 29.10
CA GLU A 107 -2.13 -3.99 29.50
C GLU A 107 -2.89 -3.33 28.34
N ARG A 108 -4.13 -2.93 28.66
CA ARG A 108 -5.01 -2.15 27.79
C ARG A 108 -4.28 -0.92 27.23
N ARG A 109 -4.08 -0.88 25.91
CA ARG A 109 -4.41 0.30 25.12
C ARG A 109 -5.74 0.02 24.43
N THR A 110 -6.74 0.84 24.74
CA THR A 110 -8.03 0.81 24.05
C THR A 110 -7.82 1.29 22.62
N GLY A 111 -7.78 0.36 21.69
CA GLY A 111 -7.60 0.61 20.26
C GLY A 111 -7.15 -0.67 19.58
N PHE A 112 -8.12 -1.42 19.06
CA PHE A 112 -7.85 -2.53 18.16
C PHE A 112 -7.24 -1.93 16.86
N GLY A 113 -6.00 -2.30 16.51
CA GLY A 113 -5.33 -1.82 15.28
C GLY A 113 -3.85 -1.38 15.36
N GLY A 114 -3.22 -1.34 16.53
CA GLY A 114 -1.85 -0.77 16.71
C GLY A 114 -0.76 -1.25 15.75
N ALA A 115 0.11 -0.31 15.34
CA ALA A 115 1.33 -0.40 14.52
C ALA A 115 1.22 -1.14 13.17
N ALA A 116 0.87 -2.43 13.13
CA ALA A 116 0.98 -3.21 11.90
C ALA A 116 -0.25 -3.14 10.97
N VAL A 117 -1.41 -2.67 11.45
CA VAL A 117 -2.49 -2.21 10.54
C VAL A 117 -2.35 -0.70 10.24
N SER A 118 -1.65 0.03 11.12
CA SER A 118 -1.35 1.45 10.97
C SER A 118 -0.35 1.74 9.83
N SER A 119 0.62 0.86 9.59
CA SER A 119 1.49 0.94 8.40
C SER A 119 0.71 0.95 7.07
N LEU A 120 -0.52 0.42 7.06
CA LEU A 120 -1.40 0.40 5.88
C LEU A 120 -2.42 1.56 5.86
N TYR A 121 -2.67 2.24 6.98
CA TYR A 121 -3.71 3.26 7.15
C TYR A 121 -3.29 4.34 8.15
N GLN A 122 -3.19 5.56 7.62
CA GLN A 122 -3.04 6.84 8.29
C GLN A 122 -1.63 7.23 8.73
N GLU A 123 -1.33 8.47 8.37
CA GLU A 123 -0.32 9.36 8.93
C GLU A 123 -0.43 9.38 10.46
N GLU A 124 -0.03 8.30 11.13
CA GLU A 124 0.41 8.41 12.50
C GLU A 124 1.61 9.35 12.46
N MET A 125 1.48 10.49 13.14
CA MET A 125 2.55 11.46 13.31
C MET A 125 3.71 10.74 14.01
N ILE A 126 4.58 10.10 13.24
CA ILE A 126 5.82 9.52 13.70
C ILE A 126 6.55 10.66 14.40
N ARG A 127 6.92 10.45 15.67
CA ARG A 127 7.69 11.44 16.42
C ARG A 127 8.96 11.71 15.62
N GLU A 128 9.40 12.97 15.53
CA GLU A 128 10.54 13.34 14.67
C GLU A 128 11.80 12.51 14.96
N GLU A 129 11.96 12.05 16.20
CA GLU A 129 13.04 11.18 16.65
C GLU A 129 13.01 9.74 16.08
N ASP A 130 11.83 9.26 15.68
CA ASP A 130 11.63 7.90 15.15
C ASP A 130 11.52 7.90 13.61
N LYS A 131 11.51 9.08 12.97
CA LYS A 131 11.38 9.20 11.51
C LYS A 131 12.63 8.66 10.82
N ASN A 132 12.42 7.76 9.87
CA ASN A 132 13.46 7.35 8.94
C ASN A 132 13.44 8.24 7.68
N ILE A 133 14.40 8.01 6.76
CA ILE A 133 14.51 8.83 5.55
C ILE A 133 13.26 8.76 4.64
N PHE A 134 12.54 7.64 4.62
CA PHE A 134 11.36 7.44 3.81
C PHE A 134 10.15 8.21 4.35
N ASP A 135 10.08 8.45 5.66
CA ASP A 135 9.05 9.32 6.24
C ASP A 135 9.23 10.77 5.76
N TYR A 136 10.47 11.26 5.74
CA TYR A 136 10.79 12.57 5.15
C TYR A 136 10.51 12.61 3.65
N CYS A 137 10.73 11.50 2.94
CA CYS A 137 10.37 11.36 1.52
C CYS A 137 8.86 11.47 1.29
N ARG A 138 8.07 10.76 2.11
CA ARG A 138 6.60 10.80 2.07
C ARG A 138 6.06 12.22 2.30
N GLU A 139 6.66 12.95 3.23
CA GLU A 139 6.30 14.33 3.59
C GLU A 139 6.82 15.40 2.62
N ASN A 140 7.53 15.01 1.55
CA ASN A 140 8.19 15.92 0.62
C ASN A 140 9.20 16.88 1.29
N ASN A 141 9.89 16.42 2.34
CA ASN A 141 10.90 17.23 3.03
C ASN A 141 12.24 17.18 2.27
N ILE A 142 12.29 17.90 1.15
CA ILE A 142 13.44 17.96 0.24
C ILE A 142 14.70 18.41 1.00
N ASP A 143 14.59 19.42 1.87
CA ASP A 143 15.73 19.94 2.62
C ASP A 143 16.39 18.87 3.50
N HIS A 144 15.59 18.06 4.20
CA HIS A 144 16.13 17.00 5.05
C HIS A 144 16.78 15.90 4.21
N ILE A 145 16.13 15.49 3.12
CA ILE A 145 16.63 14.44 2.22
C ILE A 145 17.94 14.88 1.56
N SER A 146 17.99 16.06 0.97
CA SER A 146 19.19 16.62 0.33
C SER A 146 20.35 16.73 1.31
N LYS A 147 20.10 17.18 2.55
CA LYS A 147 21.12 17.24 3.61
C LYS A 147 21.60 15.84 4.01
N ALA A 148 20.69 14.88 4.17
CA ALA A 148 21.03 13.51 4.54
C ALA A 148 21.92 12.83 3.48
N ILE A 149 21.56 12.99 2.19
CA ILE A 149 22.33 12.45 1.07
C ILE A 149 23.68 13.17 0.93
N SER A 150 23.69 14.51 0.96
CA SER A 150 24.92 15.31 0.81
C SER A 150 25.94 15.07 1.93
N SER A 151 25.45 14.76 3.14
CA SER A 151 26.31 14.41 4.28
C SER A 151 26.76 12.94 4.29
N GLN A 152 26.43 12.16 3.24
CA GLN A 152 26.72 10.73 3.11
C GLN A 152 26.20 9.89 4.29
N LYS A 153 25.19 10.39 5.02
CA LYS A 153 24.51 9.63 6.09
C LYS A 153 23.56 8.59 5.52
N VAL A 154 23.04 8.85 4.33
CA VAL A 154 22.08 8.00 3.62
C VAL A 154 22.51 7.91 2.16
N ASP A 155 22.53 6.70 1.61
CA ASP A 155 22.71 6.49 0.18
C ASP A 155 21.41 6.90 -0.54
N VAL A 156 21.50 7.64 -1.65
CA VAL A 156 20.34 8.02 -2.47
C VAL A 156 19.54 6.80 -2.95
N ASN A 157 20.21 5.64 -3.08
CA ASN A 157 19.62 4.36 -3.48
C ASN A 157 19.23 3.46 -2.29
N THR A 158 19.18 4.01 -1.07
CA THR A 158 18.67 3.28 0.11
C THR A 158 17.27 2.77 -0.18
N LYS A 159 16.99 1.53 0.22
CA LYS A 159 15.70 0.84 0.03
C LYS A 159 15.05 0.54 1.37
N ASP A 160 13.72 0.57 1.39
CA ASP A 160 12.92 0.09 2.51
C ASP A 160 12.78 -1.45 2.50
N GLU A 161 11.94 -1.99 3.38
CA GLU A 161 11.72 -3.43 3.51
C GLU A 161 11.07 -4.05 2.26
N GLU A 162 10.32 -3.25 1.49
CA GLU A 162 9.73 -3.63 0.20
C GLU A 162 10.68 -3.40 -0.99
N GLY A 163 11.93 -3.02 -0.73
CA GLY A 163 12.91 -2.78 -1.79
C GLY A 163 12.71 -1.43 -2.51
N ARG A 164 11.82 -0.57 -2.04
CA ARG A 164 11.53 0.73 -2.66
C ARG A 164 12.60 1.73 -2.28
N ALA A 165 13.29 2.25 -3.30
CA ALA A 165 14.17 3.40 -3.14
C ALA A 165 13.40 4.72 -2.99
N LEU A 166 14.07 5.78 -2.52
CA LEU A 166 13.50 7.14 -2.39
C LEU A 166 12.83 7.63 -3.69
N LEU A 167 13.38 7.27 -4.84
CA LEU A 167 12.82 7.66 -6.15
C LEU A 167 11.43 7.04 -6.39
N HIS A 168 11.18 5.81 -5.92
CA HIS A 168 9.85 5.19 -6.01
C HIS A 168 8.84 5.96 -5.18
N TRP A 169 9.18 6.29 -3.92
CA TRP A 169 8.33 7.07 -3.02
C TRP A 169 8.02 8.46 -3.56
N ALA A 170 9.00 9.16 -4.14
CA ALA A 170 8.78 10.46 -4.75
C ALA A 170 7.82 10.39 -5.95
N CYS A 171 7.93 9.34 -6.77
CA CYS A 171 7.05 9.11 -7.92
C CYS A 171 5.65 8.66 -7.51
N ASP A 172 5.54 7.78 -6.52
CA ASP A 172 4.28 7.32 -5.91
C ASP A 172 3.43 8.48 -5.39
N ARG A 173 4.09 9.51 -4.84
CA ARG A 173 3.45 10.65 -4.18
C ARG A 173 3.25 11.88 -5.06
N GLY A 174 3.81 11.88 -6.27
CA GLY A 174 3.71 13.04 -7.17
C GLY A 174 4.68 14.18 -6.83
N HIS A 175 5.76 13.91 -6.07
CA HIS A 175 6.70 14.93 -5.60
C HIS A 175 7.78 15.22 -6.67
N LYS A 176 7.37 15.91 -7.75
CA LYS A 176 8.24 16.16 -8.91
C LYS A 176 9.56 16.86 -8.60
N GLU A 177 9.55 17.87 -7.72
CA GLU A 177 10.78 18.56 -7.33
C GLU A 177 11.73 17.61 -6.60
N LEU A 178 11.20 16.73 -5.75
CA LEU A 178 12.00 15.72 -5.07
C LEU A 178 12.55 14.68 -6.06
N VAL A 179 11.77 14.24 -7.05
CA VAL A 179 12.26 13.39 -8.15
C VAL A 179 13.48 14.03 -8.83
N SER A 180 13.39 15.32 -9.17
CA SER A 180 14.51 16.06 -9.78
C SER A 180 15.76 16.03 -8.92
N VAL A 181 15.62 16.36 -7.62
CA VAL A 181 16.73 16.37 -6.65
C VAL A 181 17.36 14.99 -6.50
N LEU A 182 16.56 13.92 -6.40
CA LEU A 182 17.08 12.56 -6.28
C LEU A 182 17.90 12.15 -7.53
N LEU A 183 17.44 12.52 -8.72
CA LEU A 183 18.16 12.26 -9.97
C LEU A 183 19.46 13.08 -10.09
N GLU A 184 19.46 14.35 -9.63
CA GLU A 184 20.68 15.16 -9.54
C GLU A 184 21.73 14.48 -8.63
N HIS A 185 21.27 13.85 -7.55
CA HIS A 185 22.08 13.05 -6.63
C HIS A 185 22.41 11.63 -7.15
N LYS A 186 22.15 11.33 -8.42
CA LYS A 186 22.45 10.03 -9.06
C LYS A 186 21.65 8.84 -8.49
N ALA A 187 20.39 9.08 -8.13
CA ALA A 187 19.45 7.97 -7.94
C ALA A 187 19.43 7.07 -9.18
N ASP A 188 19.44 5.76 -8.96
CA ASP A 188 19.29 4.76 -10.01
C ASP A 188 17.85 4.80 -10.53
N ILE A 189 17.69 5.39 -11.70
CA ILE A 189 16.40 5.62 -12.36
C ILE A 189 15.67 4.34 -12.73
N ASN A 190 16.41 3.23 -12.89
CA ASN A 190 15.89 1.94 -13.31
C ASN A 190 15.93 0.89 -12.18
N SER A 191 16.19 1.32 -10.95
CA SER A 191 16.12 0.44 -9.78
C SER A 191 14.74 -0.20 -9.69
N GLN A 192 14.70 -1.50 -9.40
CA GLN A 192 13.48 -2.26 -9.20
C GLN A 192 13.27 -2.54 -7.70
N ASP A 193 12.04 -2.42 -7.23
CA ASP A 193 11.63 -2.88 -5.90
C ASP A 193 11.47 -4.41 -5.84
N ASN A 194 10.98 -4.93 -4.71
CA ASN A 194 10.81 -6.38 -4.53
C ASN A 194 9.72 -6.99 -5.42
N GLU A 195 8.88 -6.18 -6.07
CA GLU A 195 7.87 -6.60 -7.05
C GLU A 195 8.35 -6.37 -8.50
N GLY A 196 9.62 -5.99 -8.69
CA GLY A 196 10.18 -5.68 -10.00
C GLY A 196 9.76 -4.31 -10.54
N GLN A 197 9.06 -3.49 -9.76
CA GLN A 197 8.52 -2.21 -10.23
C GLN A 197 9.59 -1.12 -10.16
N THR A 198 9.69 -0.32 -11.22
CA THR A 198 10.58 0.85 -11.28
C THR A 198 9.82 2.12 -10.91
N ALA A 199 10.53 3.21 -10.62
CA ALA A 199 9.94 4.53 -10.41
C ALA A 199 8.99 4.96 -11.55
N LEU A 200 9.26 4.53 -12.78
CA LEU A 200 8.40 4.79 -13.95
C LEU A 200 7.05 4.03 -13.88
N HIS A 201 7.01 2.81 -13.31
CA HIS A 201 5.75 2.10 -13.06
C HIS A 201 4.88 2.87 -12.08
N TYR A 202 5.46 3.33 -10.96
CA TYR A 202 4.76 4.12 -9.95
C TYR A 202 4.19 5.42 -10.54
N ALA A 203 5.00 6.22 -11.23
CA ALA A 203 4.55 7.47 -11.86
C ALA A 203 3.43 7.25 -12.89
N SER A 204 3.50 6.14 -13.65
CA SER A 204 2.51 5.81 -14.68
C SER A 204 1.17 5.40 -14.06
N ALA A 205 1.19 4.49 -13.09
CA ALA A 205 -0.01 4.01 -12.42
C ALA A 205 -0.73 5.11 -11.62
N CYS A 206 0.03 6.00 -10.97
CA CYS A 206 -0.51 7.18 -10.27
C CYS A 206 -0.91 8.32 -11.22
N GLU A 207 -0.75 8.15 -12.52
CA GLU A 207 -1.17 9.11 -13.56
C GLU A 207 -0.43 10.47 -13.53
N PHE A 208 0.79 10.51 -13.01
CA PHE A 208 1.63 11.72 -12.97
C PHE A 208 2.40 11.91 -14.28
N ALA A 209 1.68 12.31 -15.32
CA ALA A 209 2.22 12.45 -16.69
C ALA A 209 3.50 13.32 -16.78
N ASP A 210 3.60 14.35 -15.95
CA ASP A 210 4.75 15.26 -15.95
C ASP A 210 5.98 14.70 -15.22
N ILE A 211 5.79 13.76 -14.28
CA ILE A 211 6.87 12.96 -13.70
C ILE A 211 7.28 11.85 -14.66
N VAL A 212 6.33 11.21 -15.35
CA VAL A 212 6.63 10.22 -16.40
C VAL A 212 7.51 10.85 -17.48
N GLU A 213 7.14 12.04 -17.98
CA GLU A 213 7.96 12.77 -18.95
C GLU A 213 9.35 13.12 -18.41
N LEU A 214 9.43 13.56 -17.15
CA LEU A 214 10.71 13.86 -16.50
C LEU A 214 11.62 12.63 -16.44
N LEU A 215 11.11 11.49 -15.98
CA LEU A 215 11.86 10.24 -15.88
C LEU A 215 12.35 9.76 -17.25
N LEU A 216 11.48 9.80 -18.27
CA LEU A 216 11.85 9.41 -19.64
C LEU A 216 12.96 10.30 -20.21
N ASN A 217 12.85 11.62 -20.02
CA ASN A 217 13.88 12.58 -20.42
C ASN A 217 15.20 12.37 -19.65
N ALA A 218 15.14 11.91 -18.41
CA ALA A 218 16.31 11.55 -17.60
C ALA A 218 16.90 10.17 -17.93
N GLY A 219 16.29 9.43 -18.87
CA GLY A 219 16.83 8.18 -19.39
C GLY A 219 16.23 6.90 -18.78
N ALA A 220 15.08 6.99 -18.13
CA ALA A 220 14.34 5.81 -17.67
C ALA A 220 14.08 4.85 -18.83
N ASP A 221 14.13 3.55 -18.56
CA ASP A 221 13.85 2.51 -19.53
C ASP A 221 12.37 2.07 -19.43
N PRO A 222 11.51 2.42 -20.40
CA PRO A 222 10.10 2.03 -20.41
C PRO A 222 9.88 0.55 -20.78
N SER A 223 10.94 -0.20 -21.11
CA SER A 223 10.85 -1.61 -21.49
C SER A 223 11.06 -2.59 -20.33
N ILE A 224 11.43 -2.09 -19.14
CA ILE A 224 11.59 -2.90 -17.93
C ILE A 224 10.22 -3.41 -17.50
N LYS A 225 10.14 -4.71 -17.25
CA LYS A 225 8.94 -5.38 -16.77
C LYS A 225 9.01 -5.62 -15.27
N ASP A 226 7.87 -5.52 -14.61
CA ASP A 226 7.70 -5.98 -13.23
C ASP A 226 7.64 -7.52 -13.14
N MET A 227 7.48 -8.05 -11.93
CA MET A 227 7.39 -9.50 -11.70
C MET A 227 6.16 -10.16 -12.33
N GLU A 228 5.08 -9.41 -12.58
CA GLU A 228 3.90 -9.90 -13.31
C GLU A 228 4.11 -9.85 -14.83
N GLY A 229 5.22 -9.28 -15.29
CA GLY A 229 5.56 -9.14 -16.70
C GLY A 229 4.95 -7.90 -17.35
N SER A 230 4.38 -6.99 -16.55
CA SER A 230 3.74 -5.76 -16.99
C SER A 230 4.77 -4.66 -17.25
N LEU A 231 4.53 -3.87 -18.29
CA LEU A 231 5.29 -2.65 -18.59
C LEU A 231 4.68 -1.42 -17.90
N PRO A 232 5.43 -0.31 -17.75
CA PRO A 232 4.88 0.94 -17.22
C PRO A 232 3.65 1.45 -17.99
N GLU A 233 3.57 1.19 -19.30
CA GLU A 233 2.42 1.61 -20.13
C GLU A 233 1.14 0.81 -19.89
N GLU A 234 1.26 -0.37 -19.27
CA GLU A 234 0.17 -1.33 -19.02
C GLU A 234 -0.43 -1.15 -17.63
N VAL A 235 0.27 -0.46 -16.72
CA VAL A 235 -0.21 -0.18 -15.35
C VAL A 235 -0.98 1.14 -15.22
N THR A 236 -1.06 1.94 -16.28
CA THR A 236 -1.79 3.21 -16.35
C THR A 236 -3.15 3.05 -17.03
N GLU A 237 -4.14 3.83 -16.60
CA GLU A 237 -5.46 3.96 -17.24
C GLU A 237 -5.49 5.15 -18.24
N SER A 238 -4.46 6.01 -18.27
CA SER A 238 -4.39 7.18 -19.15
C SER A 238 -3.85 6.84 -20.52
N SER A 239 -4.71 7.05 -21.54
CA SER A 239 -4.31 6.91 -22.94
C SER A 239 -3.17 7.84 -23.34
N ALA A 240 -3.02 9.00 -22.69
CA ALA A 240 -1.94 9.93 -22.94
C ALA A 240 -0.59 9.38 -22.44
N ILE A 241 -0.57 8.85 -21.20
CA ILE A 241 0.64 8.27 -20.61
C ILE A 241 1.03 7.00 -21.36
N SER A 242 0.08 6.10 -21.64
CA SER A 242 0.37 4.92 -22.45
C SER A 242 0.94 5.29 -23.82
N SER A 243 0.39 6.30 -24.49
CA SER A 243 0.89 6.74 -25.80
C SER A 243 2.29 7.34 -25.71
N LEU A 244 2.58 8.12 -24.67
CA LEU A 244 3.90 8.70 -24.42
C LEU A 244 4.95 7.60 -24.23
N LEU A 245 4.65 6.61 -23.39
CA LEU A 245 5.55 5.48 -23.13
C LEU A 245 5.83 4.65 -24.39
N ARG A 246 4.79 4.33 -25.18
CA ARG A 246 4.94 3.63 -26.48
C ARG A 246 5.89 4.35 -27.43
N GLN A 247 5.80 5.68 -27.51
CA GLN A 247 6.66 6.49 -28.38
C GLN A 247 8.13 6.41 -27.95
N TYR A 248 8.40 6.48 -26.64
CA TYR A 248 9.76 6.35 -26.11
C TYR A 248 10.33 4.94 -26.30
N THR A 249 9.52 3.89 -26.14
CA THR A 249 9.95 2.51 -26.42
C THR A 249 10.30 2.31 -27.89
N ALA A 250 9.49 2.84 -28.81
CA ALA A 250 9.70 2.71 -30.26
C ALA A 250 10.90 3.50 -30.79
N SER A 251 11.35 4.54 -30.08
CA SER A 251 12.50 5.37 -30.50
C SER A 251 13.87 4.80 -30.08
N LYS A 252 13.89 3.79 -29.20
CA LYS A 252 15.12 3.12 -28.74
C LYS A 252 15.34 1.70 -29.31
N GLY A 253 14.40 1.18 -30.09
CA GLY A 253 14.52 -0.09 -30.83
C GLY A 253 14.99 0.09 -32.26
#